data_AF-A0A4U7CHM9-F1
#
_entry.id   AF-A0A4U7CHM9-F1
#
_cell.length_a   1.000
_cell.length_b   1.000
_cell.length_c   1.000
_cell.angle_alpha   90.00
_cell.angle_beta   90.00
_cell.angle_gamma   90.00
#
_symmetry.space_group_name_H-M   'P 1'
#
loop_
_entity.id
_entity.type
_entity.pdbx_description
1 polymer ?
#
loop_
_entity_poly.entity_id
_entity_poly.type
_entity_poly.pdbx_seq_one_letter_code
_entity_poly.pdbx_strand_id
1 'polypeptide(L)'
;MSGRLINTSGMDDNRAVAPVIGVVILFGFLILALSLYQVEIVPQQNAETEFQHSGEVRNDLVELRAGILQAGSIDQPQYQTIQLGTAYSTRTFTINPPSPAGTIRTTNPYPITISNNSGTPEGTITIPTRFIEYQPGYNELDRSPTWYDASVLYLDARDNRGEIAVIEDQALVDSGEVQITALQNEFRRSGTGRVTLELRPAENVTGNIPEGDLTVTVPTRLSEDDWETKTDLPTDSDVYNGVTDTGAEINNKKIYNLTLNTTANNLTVDTVGVQEAPEEPTQNADASVVRGSETVVNKNAEFSLIEATITQEKTNGNNQGVQKIRFDWELSQETNIQLRILNSGGGNAGTETLEPAEVTGSSVVNTGGNRQNRPVEVEAEIIETGETCSVTFNDGDDTLELNCG
;
A
#
# COMPACT_ATOMS: atom_id res chain seq x y z
N MET A 1 101.39 -54.85 31.14
CA MET A 1 100.87 -54.73 32.52
C MET A 1 100.14 -53.40 32.63
N SER A 2 98.89 -53.45 33.10
CA SER A 2 98.08 -52.40 33.75
C SER A 2 97.96 -50.98 33.18
N GLY A 3 96.69 -50.55 32.98
CA GLY A 3 96.31 -49.13 33.09
C GLY A 3 95.06 -48.73 32.30
N ARG A 4 93.88 -48.77 32.95
CA ARG A 4 92.53 -48.37 32.47
C ARG A 4 92.32 -46.83 32.45
N LEU A 5 91.47 -46.37 31.51
CA LEU A 5 90.42 -45.31 31.56
C LEU A 5 90.85 -43.88 31.99
N ILE A 6 90.33 -42.73 31.51
CA ILE A 6 89.05 -42.27 30.95
C ILE A 6 89.36 -41.05 30.05
N ASN A 7 88.73 -40.94 28.87
CA ASN A 7 88.21 -39.65 28.37
C ASN A 7 87.33 -39.88 27.14
N THR A 8 86.09 -40.32 27.36
CA THR A 8 85.00 -39.94 26.46
C THR A 8 84.48 -38.61 26.96
N SER A 9 85.04 -37.54 26.39
CA SER A 9 84.45 -36.20 26.47
C SER A 9 82.99 -36.31 26.06
N GLY A 10 82.08 -35.83 26.92
CA GLY A 10 80.75 -35.48 26.49
C GLY A 10 80.87 -34.50 25.33
N MET A 11 80.35 -34.89 24.17
CA MET A 11 79.97 -33.93 23.14
C MET A 11 78.47 -33.80 23.29
N ASP A 12 78.08 -32.67 23.88
CA ASP A 12 76.71 -32.20 24.05
C ASP A 12 75.89 -32.39 22.78
N ASP A 13 74.93 -33.32 22.84
CA ASP A 13 73.89 -33.54 21.83
C ASP A 13 72.73 -32.51 22.01
N ASN A 14 73.07 -31.26 22.34
CA ASN A 14 72.12 -30.17 22.63
C ASN A 14 71.86 -29.25 21.41
N ARG A 15 72.44 -29.56 20.24
CA ARG A 15 72.38 -28.69 19.05
C ARG A 15 71.08 -28.79 18.24
N ALA A 16 70.18 -29.71 18.54
CA ALA A 16 68.86 -29.81 17.92
C ALA A 16 67.72 -29.20 18.76
N VAL A 17 68.00 -28.73 19.98
CA VAL A 17 66.96 -28.32 20.94
C VAL A 17 66.55 -26.85 20.75
N ALA A 18 67.47 -25.96 20.39
CA ALA A 18 67.19 -24.53 20.24
C ALA A 18 66.19 -24.20 19.10
N PRO A 19 66.26 -24.80 17.89
CA PRO A 19 65.25 -24.60 16.85
C PRO A 19 63.86 -25.11 17.27
N VAL A 20 63.80 -26.24 17.99
CA VAL A 20 62.55 -26.83 18.48
C VAL A 20 61.89 -25.94 19.53
N ILE A 21 62.67 -25.42 20.49
CA ILE A 21 62.20 -24.44 21.48
C ILE A 21 61.67 -23.18 20.77
N GLY A 22 62.37 -22.70 19.74
CA GLY A 22 61.92 -21.55 18.94
C GLY A 22 60.57 -21.78 18.26
N VAL A 23 60.37 -22.94 17.65
CA VAL A 23 59.08 -23.31 17.01
C VAL A 23 57.96 -23.43 18.04
N VAL A 24 58.21 -24.06 19.19
CA VAL A 24 57.21 -24.20 20.26
C VAL A 24 56.79 -22.83 20.80
N ILE A 25 57.74 -21.91 21.01
CA ILE A 25 57.45 -20.55 21.47
C ILE A 25 56.67 -19.77 20.42
N LEU A 26 57.09 -19.81 19.14
CA LEU A 26 56.36 -19.15 18.05
C LEU A 26 54.95 -19.71 17.88
N PHE A 27 54.79 -21.02 17.99
CA PHE A 27 53.48 -21.66 17.98
C PHE A 27 52.62 -21.21 19.17
N GLY A 28 53.21 -21.12 20.37
CA GLY A 28 52.54 -20.56 21.54
C GLY A 28 52.04 -19.13 21.31
N PHE A 29 52.88 -18.26 20.75
CA PHE A 29 52.48 -16.89 20.38
C PHE A 29 51.39 -16.86 19.31
N LEU A 30 51.44 -17.76 18.33
CA LEU A 30 50.39 -17.87 17.31
C LEU A 30 49.05 -18.23 17.94
N ILE A 31 49.00 -19.21 18.84
CA ILE A 31 47.76 -19.61 19.53
C ILE A 31 47.22 -18.46 20.40
N LEU A 32 48.09 -17.73 21.09
CA LEU A 32 47.70 -16.53 21.86
C LEU A 32 47.14 -15.44 20.94
N ALA A 33 47.80 -15.17 19.82
CA ALA A 33 47.33 -14.19 18.84
C ALA A 33 45.98 -14.58 18.23
N LEU A 34 45.78 -15.86 17.89
CA LEU A 34 44.50 -16.37 17.40
C LEU A 34 43.39 -16.28 18.45
N SER A 35 43.74 -16.51 19.72
CA SER A 35 42.80 -16.40 20.83
C SER A 35 42.37 -14.94 21.04
N LEU A 36 43.30 -13.98 20.99
CA LEU A 36 42.99 -12.55 21.03
C LEU A 36 42.14 -12.13 19.83
N TYR A 37 42.49 -12.59 18.63
CA TYR A 37 41.70 -12.32 17.43
C TYR A 37 40.26 -12.84 17.56
N GLN A 38 40.06 -14.03 18.13
CA GLN A 38 38.73 -14.62 18.36
C GLN A 38 37.89 -13.83 19.38
N VAL A 39 38.51 -13.19 20.37
CA VAL A 39 37.81 -12.47 21.45
C VAL A 39 37.57 -11.01 21.10
N GLU A 40 38.44 -10.38 20.32
CA GLU A 40 38.35 -8.95 20.04
C GLU A 40 37.85 -8.65 18.61
N ILE A 41 38.35 -9.36 17.60
CA ILE A 41 38.09 -9.02 16.19
C ILE A 41 36.86 -9.73 15.63
N VAL A 42 36.67 -11.01 15.96
CA VAL A 42 35.51 -11.78 15.46
C VAL A 42 34.17 -11.15 15.90
N PRO A 43 33.96 -10.78 17.18
CA PRO A 43 32.74 -10.12 17.62
C PRO A 43 32.50 -8.78 16.90
N GLN A 44 33.55 -7.97 16.68
CA GLN A 44 33.41 -6.69 15.98
C GLN A 44 32.94 -6.87 14.53
N GLN A 45 33.52 -7.83 13.81
CA GLN A 45 33.11 -8.12 12.43
C GLN A 45 31.70 -8.71 12.34
N ASN A 46 31.33 -9.54 13.31
CA ASN A 46 29.98 -10.07 13.41
C ASN A 46 28.97 -8.96 13.73
N ALA A 47 29.28 -8.06 14.68
CA ALA A 47 28.47 -6.90 15.02
C ALA A 47 28.29 -5.95 13.83
N GLU A 48 29.31 -5.78 12.98
CA GLU A 48 29.19 -5.01 11.74
C GLU A 48 28.19 -5.65 10.76
N THR A 49 28.25 -6.98 10.57
CA THR A 49 27.27 -7.71 9.74
C THR A 49 25.85 -7.60 10.31
N GLU A 50 25.69 -7.69 11.63
CA GLU A 50 24.39 -7.52 12.30
C GLU A 50 23.86 -6.09 12.19
N PHE A 51 24.75 -5.09 12.26
CA PHE A 51 24.37 -3.68 12.09
C PHE A 51 23.86 -3.41 10.69
N GLN A 52 24.56 -3.92 9.67
CA GLN A 52 24.13 -3.85 8.27
C GLN A 52 22.76 -4.49 8.09
N HIS A 53 22.57 -5.72 8.59
CA HIS A 53 21.27 -6.41 8.57
C HIS A 53 20.17 -5.59 9.25
N SER A 54 20.47 -4.93 10.36
CA SER A 54 19.48 -4.10 11.07
C SER A 54 19.00 -2.89 10.27
N GLY A 55 19.84 -2.36 9.38
CA GLY A 55 19.47 -1.31 8.44
C GLY A 55 18.59 -1.84 7.31
N GLU A 56 18.92 -3.00 6.76
CA GLU A 56 18.13 -3.66 5.71
C GLU A 56 16.73 -3.98 6.20
N VAL A 57 16.59 -4.63 7.37
CA VAL A 57 15.28 -4.97 7.93
C VAL A 57 14.46 -3.75 8.27
N ARG A 58 15.10 -2.67 8.74
CA ARG A 58 14.38 -1.42 8.99
C ARG A 58 13.69 -0.93 7.71
N ASN A 59 14.37 -0.95 6.57
CA ASN A 59 13.78 -0.57 5.28
C ASN A 59 12.67 -1.55 4.87
N ASP A 60 12.90 -2.86 4.99
CA ASP A 60 11.88 -3.87 4.69
C ASP A 60 10.60 -3.68 5.54
N LEU A 61 10.73 -3.23 6.80
CA LEU A 61 9.60 -2.97 7.69
C LEU A 61 8.87 -1.65 7.36
N VAL A 62 9.59 -0.63 6.88
CA VAL A 62 8.98 0.59 6.32
C VAL A 62 8.12 0.22 5.11
N GLU A 63 8.67 -0.61 4.21
CA GLU A 63 7.93 -1.14 3.06
C GLU A 63 6.75 -2.02 3.51
N LEU A 64 6.90 -2.84 4.55
CA LEU A 64 5.80 -3.62 5.10
C LEU A 64 4.65 -2.73 5.56
N ARG A 65 4.94 -1.69 6.35
CA ARG A 65 3.94 -0.71 6.79
C ARG A 65 3.24 -0.07 5.60
N ALA A 66 3.99 0.43 4.63
CA ALA A 66 3.43 1.05 3.43
C ALA A 66 2.52 0.07 2.67
N GLY A 67 2.93 -1.20 2.55
CA GLY A 67 2.13 -2.26 1.93
C GLY A 67 0.83 -2.56 2.69
N ILE A 68 0.81 -2.48 4.02
CA ILE A 68 -0.41 -2.67 4.82
C ILE A 68 -1.40 -1.54 4.54
N LEU A 69 -0.94 -0.29 4.62
CA LEU A 69 -1.77 0.89 4.37
C LEU A 69 -2.26 0.91 2.91
N GLN A 70 -1.39 0.58 1.96
CA GLN A 70 -1.75 0.51 0.55
C GLN A 70 -2.76 -0.60 0.29
N ALA A 71 -2.55 -1.80 0.82
CA ALA A 71 -3.48 -2.92 0.61
C ALA A 71 -4.92 -2.53 0.96
N GLY A 72 -5.12 -1.92 2.13
CA GLY A 72 -6.45 -1.46 2.59
C GLY A 72 -6.90 -0.10 2.06
N SER A 73 -6.11 0.58 1.22
CA SER A 73 -6.52 1.86 0.60
C SER A 73 -6.87 1.71 -0.87
N ILE A 74 -6.28 0.73 -1.57
CA ILE A 74 -6.51 0.50 -3.00
C ILE A 74 -7.19 -0.84 -3.32
N ASP A 75 -7.58 -1.62 -2.31
CA ASP A 75 -8.12 -2.98 -2.41
C ASP A 75 -7.34 -3.91 -3.34
N GLN A 76 -6.00 -3.84 -3.24
CA GLN A 76 -5.12 -4.72 -3.98
C GLN A 76 -4.14 -5.45 -3.06
N PRO A 77 -3.97 -6.77 -3.24
CA PRO A 77 -2.96 -7.52 -2.51
C PRO A 77 -1.56 -6.94 -2.68
N GLN A 78 -0.82 -6.81 -1.57
CA GLN A 78 0.58 -6.38 -1.55
C GLN A 78 1.47 -7.54 -1.08
N TYR A 79 2.74 -7.54 -1.51
CA TYR A 79 3.67 -8.64 -1.28
C TYR A 79 5.00 -8.11 -0.74
N GLN A 80 5.14 -8.06 0.58
CA GLN A 80 6.28 -7.41 1.22
C GLN A 80 7.24 -8.47 1.74
N THR A 81 8.50 -8.42 1.29
CA THR A 81 9.53 -9.40 1.64
C THR A 81 10.49 -8.83 2.69
N ILE A 82 10.72 -9.60 3.75
CA ILE A 82 11.59 -9.22 4.85
C ILE A 82 12.73 -10.23 5.00
N GLN A 83 13.97 -9.76 5.10
CA GLN A 83 15.11 -10.60 5.46
C GLN A 83 15.13 -10.82 6.99
N LEU A 84 14.76 -12.00 7.48
CA LEU A 84 14.57 -12.19 8.93
C LEU A 84 15.87 -12.18 9.73
N GLY A 85 16.96 -12.70 9.18
CA GLY A 85 18.26 -12.76 9.83
C GLY A 85 19.40 -12.67 8.84
N THR A 86 20.61 -12.94 9.30
CA THR A 86 21.82 -12.83 8.47
C THR A 86 22.76 -14.02 8.71
N ALA A 87 23.83 -14.11 7.92
CA ALA A 87 24.85 -15.13 8.04
C ALA A 87 26.24 -14.50 8.05
N TYR A 88 27.08 -14.92 8.99
CA TYR A 88 28.47 -14.44 9.05
C TYR A 88 29.31 -15.03 7.92
N SER A 89 30.27 -14.25 7.43
CA SER A 89 31.27 -14.73 6.48
C SER A 89 32.03 -15.93 7.03
N THR A 90 32.32 -16.90 6.17
CA THR A 90 33.13 -18.07 6.55
C THR A 90 34.56 -17.65 6.90
N ARG A 91 35.19 -18.40 7.81
CA ARG A 91 36.52 -18.10 8.36
C ARG A 91 37.41 -19.34 8.28
N THR A 92 38.70 -19.14 8.02
CA THR A 92 39.68 -20.24 7.83
C THR A 92 40.27 -20.76 9.14
N PHE A 93 40.53 -19.88 10.11
CA PHE A 93 41.26 -20.23 11.35
C PHE A 93 40.43 -20.10 12.62
N THR A 94 39.25 -19.48 12.53
CA THR A 94 38.41 -19.09 13.67
C THR A 94 36.98 -19.59 13.49
N ILE A 95 36.20 -19.61 14.57
CA ILE A 95 34.84 -20.16 14.57
C ILE A 95 33.82 -19.03 14.69
N ASN A 96 32.75 -19.13 13.90
CA ASN A 96 31.58 -18.25 14.01
C ASN A 96 30.56 -18.83 15.00
N PRO A 97 29.83 -17.97 15.73
CA PRO A 97 28.60 -18.41 16.37
C PRO A 97 27.55 -18.83 15.32
N PRO A 98 26.46 -19.50 15.75
CA PRO A 98 25.33 -19.79 14.88
C PRO A 98 24.80 -18.52 14.20
N SER A 99 24.35 -18.65 12.95
CA SER A 99 23.78 -17.51 12.21
C SER A 99 22.58 -16.91 12.97
N PRO A 100 22.54 -15.57 13.15
CA PRO A 100 21.49 -14.91 13.91
C PRO A 100 20.17 -14.98 13.13
N ALA A 101 19.17 -15.59 13.75
CA ALA A 101 17.83 -15.75 13.19
C ALA A 101 16.87 -14.74 13.85
N GLY A 102 16.17 -13.94 13.04
CA GLY A 102 15.11 -13.08 13.55
C GLY A 102 13.75 -13.77 13.51
N THR A 103 12.77 -13.15 14.19
CA THR A 103 11.38 -13.59 14.22
C THR A 103 10.47 -12.42 13.90
N ILE A 104 9.54 -12.63 12.97
CA ILE A 104 8.39 -11.75 12.76
C ILE A 104 7.13 -12.46 13.21
N ARG A 105 6.24 -11.76 13.89
CA ARG A 105 4.94 -12.30 14.31
C ARG A 105 3.87 -11.23 14.46
N THR A 106 2.62 -11.66 14.37
CA THR A 106 1.47 -10.89 14.83
C THR A 106 1.17 -11.19 16.30
N THR A 107 0.56 -10.25 17.01
CA THR A 107 0.07 -10.45 18.38
C THR A 107 -1.27 -11.18 18.42
N ASN A 108 -1.80 -11.43 19.62
CA ASN A 108 -3.23 -11.66 19.83
C ASN A 108 -4.04 -10.43 19.35
N PRO A 109 -5.31 -10.61 18.97
CA PRO A 109 -6.13 -9.50 18.49
C PRO A 109 -6.57 -8.60 19.65
N TYR A 110 -6.66 -7.31 19.36
CA TYR A 110 -7.20 -6.25 20.20
C TYR A 110 -8.37 -5.56 19.49
N PRO A 111 -9.39 -5.09 20.21
CA PRO A 111 -10.55 -4.47 19.59
C PRO A 111 -10.28 -3.02 19.19
N ILE A 112 -10.54 -2.68 17.93
CA ILE A 112 -10.87 -1.31 17.52
C ILE A 112 -12.38 -1.14 17.75
N THR A 113 -12.78 -0.07 18.42
CA THR A 113 -14.19 0.21 18.70
C THR A 113 -14.61 1.49 18.00
N ILE A 114 -15.70 1.45 17.24
CA ILE A 114 -16.31 2.64 16.62
C ILE A 114 -17.72 2.78 17.19
N SER A 115 -18.02 3.92 17.80
CA SER A 115 -19.28 4.15 18.51
C SER A 115 -19.87 5.52 18.18
N ASN A 116 -21.19 5.59 18.00
CA ASN A 116 -21.93 6.86 17.94
C ASN A 116 -22.50 7.30 19.29
N ASN A 117 -22.13 6.60 20.37
CA ASN A 117 -22.56 6.89 21.75
C ASN A 117 -24.08 6.89 21.97
N SER A 118 -24.87 6.29 21.08
CA SER A 118 -26.34 6.20 21.22
C SER A 118 -26.78 5.26 22.35
N GLY A 119 -25.88 4.40 22.85
CA GLY A 119 -26.17 3.41 23.88
C GLY A 119 -26.96 2.20 23.37
N THR A 120 -27.11 2.04 22.06
CA THR A 120 -27.75 0.87 21.44
C THR A 120 -26.69 -0.09 20.88
N PRO A 121 -27.02 -1.39 20.71
CA PRO A 121 -26.10 -2.34 20.08
C PRO A 121 -25.74 -2.00 18.63
N GLU A 122 -26.63 -1.32 17.91
CA GLU A 122 -26.40 -0.87 16.52
C GLU A 122 -25.48 0.36 16.45
N GLY A 123 -25.33 1.07 17.56
CA GLY A 123 -24.48 2.25 17.68
C GLY A 123 -23.02 1.97 18.00
N THR A 124 -22.60 0.70 18.07
CA THR A 124 -21.22 0.33 18.36
C THR A 124 -20.81 -0.91 17.55
N ILE A 125 -19.68 -0.79 16.86
CA ILE A 125 -19.05 -1.92 16.18
C ILE A 125 -17.65 -2.15 16.74
N THR A 126 -17.19 -3.40 16.66
CA THR A 126 -15.87 -3.81 17.13
C THR A 126 -15.18 -4.60 16.03
N ILE A 127 -13.94 -4.22 15.72
CA ILE A 127 -13.14 -4.81 14.65
C ILE A 127 -11.84 -5.33 15.28
N PRO A 128 -11.49 -6.62 15.15
CA PRO A 128 -10.24 -7.13 15.67
C PRO A 128 -9.06 -6.59 14.84
N THR A 129 -8.00 -6.17 15.52
CA THR A 129 -6.71 -5.81 14.91
C THR A 129 -5.55 -6.43 15.67
N ARG A 130 -4.46 -6.74 14.99
CA ARG A 130 -3.24 -7.31 15.57
C ARG A 130 -2.07 -6.36 15.31
N PHE A 131 -1.08 -6.38 16.21
CA PHE A 131 0.17 -5.65 15.99
C PHE A 131 1.19 -6.59 15.35
N ILE A 132 2.21 -6.02 14.69
CA ILE A 132 3.34 -6.77 14.19
C ILE A 132 4.56 -6.47 15.05
N GLU A 133 5.29 -7.52 15.41
CA GLU A 133 6.58 -7.44 16.09
C GLU A 133 7.65 -8.13 15.23
N TYR A 134 8.74 -7.42 14.96
CA TYR A 134 9.99 -8.00 14.52
C TYR A 134 11.01 -7.97 15.65
N GLN A 135 11.48 -9.15 16.04
CA GLN A 135 12.53 -9.34 17.03
C GLN A 135 13.79 -9.93 16.35
N PRO A 136 14.90 -9.19 16.28
CA PRO A 136 16.16 -9.75 15.82
C PRO A 136 16.73 -10.73 16.85
N GLY A 137 17.43 -11.76 16.37
CA GLY A 137 18.16 -12.74 17.20
C GLY A 137 19.67 -12.61 17.02
N TYR A 138 20.17 -11.38 17.04
CA TYR A 138 21.59 -11.05 16.96
C TYR A 138 22.38 -11.60 18.15
N ASN A 139 23.64 -11.97 17.90
CA ASN A 139 24.51 -12.52 18.94
C ASN A 139 25.38 -11.45 19.59
N GLU A 140 25.79 -10.42 18.83
CA GLU A 140 26.71 -9.38 19.31
C GLU A 140 26.01 -8.06 19.60
N LEU A 141 24.96 -7.73 18.84
CA LEU A 141 24.13 -6.54 19.06
C LEU A 141 22.90 -6.87 19.90
N ASP A 142 22.74 -6.15 21.01
CA ASP A 142 21.49 -6.13 21.77
C ASP A 142 20.51 -5.13 21.12
N ARG A 143 19.80 -5.59 20.08
CA ARG A 143 18.84 -4.77 19.33
C ARG A 143 17.42 -5.04 19.81
N SER A 144 16.76 -3.96 20.20
CA SER A 144 15.37 -3.97 20.66
C SER A 144 14.38 -4.31 19.52
N PRO A 145 13.18 -4.84 19.85
CA PRO A 145 12.18 -5.17 18.85
C PRO A 145 11.63 -3.93 18.14
N THR A 146 11.27 -4.12 16.87
CA THR A 146 10.52 -3.13 16.08
C THR A 146 9.06 -3.53 16.02
N TRP A 147 8.17 -2.57 16.20
CA TRP A 147 6.74 -2.78 16.30
C TRP A 147 5.99 -1.94 15.29
N TYR A 148 4.90 -2.50 14.77
CA TYR A 148 3.88 -1.79 14.01
C TYR A 148 2.53 -1.95 14.72
N ASP A 149 1.97 -0.83 15.17
CA ASP A 149 0.61 -0.73 15.68
C ASP A 149 0.04 0.66 15.42
N ALA A 150 -1.29 0.77 15.34
CA ALA A 150 -2.00 2.04 15.15
C ALA A 150 -1.40 2.90 14.01
N SER A 151 -1.02 2.26 12.90
CA SER A 151 -0.32 2.82 11.73
C SER A 151 1.12 3.35 11.96
N VAL A 152 1.66 3.29 13.16
CA VAL A 152 3.02 3.78 13.50
C VAL A 152 4.01 2.62 13.44
N LEU A 153 5.19 2.84 12.85
CA LEU A 153 6.32 1.91 12.94
C LEU A 153 7.38 2.50 13.87
N TYR A 154 7.80 1.76 14.89
CA TYR A 154 8.75 2.28 15.87
C TYR A 154 9.63 1.19 16.49
N LEU A 155 10.80 1.60 16.97
CA LEU A 155 11.70 0.76 17.76
C LEU A 155 11.36 0.92 19.25
N ASP A 156 11.17 -0.19 19.96
CA ASP A 156 10.86 -0.17 21.39
C ASP A 156 12.07 -0.52 22.25
N ALA A 157 12.86 0.49 22.64
CA ALA A 157 14.04 0.29 23.46
C ALA A 157 13.76 0.33 24.98
N ARG A 158 12.48 0.30 25.41
CA ARG A 158 12.12 0.44 26.83
C ARG A 158 12.66 -0.68 27.72
N ASP A 159 12.92 -1.86 27.17
CA ASP A 159 13.54 -2.97 27.90
C ASP A 159 15.04 -2.76 28.12
N ASN A 160 15.69 -1.95 27.28
CA ASN A 160 17.12 -1.67 27.31
C ASN A 160 17.43 -0.27 27.89
N ARG A 161 16.53 0.24 28.75
CA ARG A 161 16.59 1.60 29.34
C ARG A 161 16.59 2.74 28.31
N GLY A 162 16.16 2.46 27.08
CA GLY A 162 15.89 3.47 26.06
C GLY A 162 14.42 3.91 26.07
N GLU A 163 14.06 4.68 25.05
CA GLU A 163 12.70 5.17 24.81
C GLU A 163 12.13 4.56 23.53
N ILE A 164 10.88 4.88 23.22
CA ILE A 164 10.32 4.67 21.89
C ILE A 164 11.05 5.59 20.89
N ALA A 165 11.44 5.03 19.75
CA ALA A 165 11.92 5.79 18.61
C ALA A 165 11.02 5.52 17.39
N VAL A 166 10.21 6.50 17.02
CA VAL A 166 9.36 6.44 15.83
C VAL A 166 10.23 6.40 14.58
N ILE A 167 9.95 5.44 13.70
CA ILE A 167 10.62 5.21 12.42
C ILE A 167 9.76 5.77 11.30
N GLU A 168 8.48 5.42 11.29
CA GLU A 168 7.45 5.99 10.43
C GLU A 168 6.29 6.46 11.28
N ASP A 169 5.81 7.64 10.99
CA ASP A 169 4.74 8.30 11.75
C ASP A 169 3.37 7.65 11.53
N GLN A 170 2.35 8.18 12.20
CA GLN A 170 0.97 7.81 12.06
C GLN A 170 0.42 8.18 10.67
N ALA A 171 -0.50 7.36 10.18
CA ALA A 171 -1.37 7.60 9.03
C ALA A 171 -2.85 7.36 9.42
N LEU A 172 -3.18 7.59 10.69
CA LEU A 172 -4.54 7.55 11.22
C LEU A 172 -5.31 8.82 10.93
N VAL A 173 -4.64 9.97 10.93
CA VAL A 173 -5.25 11.28 10.74
C VAL A 173 -4.46 12.05 9.69
N ASP A 174 -5.11 12.35 8.57
CA ASP A 174 -4.61 13.26 7.54
C ASP A 174 -5.68 14.30 7.23
N SER A 175 -5.33 15.58 7.31
CA SER A 175 -6.21 16.70 6.93
C SER A 175 -7.60 16.70 7.60
N GLY A 176 -7.74 16.05 8.75
CA GLY A 176 -9.00 15.92 9.51
C GLY A 176 -9.83 14.68 9.17
N GLU A 177 -9.40 13.87 8.20
CA GLU A 177 -9.96 12.56 7.91
C GLU A 177 -9.27 11.49 8.75
N VAL A 178 -10.05 10.52 9.25
CA VAL A 178 -9.58 9.41 10.06
C VAL A 178 -9.54 8.15 9.20
N GLN A 179 -8.36 7.55 9.03
CA GLN A 179 -8.16 6.33 8.26
C GLN A 179 -7.72 5.18 9.18
N ILE A 180 -8.49 4.10 9.19
CA ILE A 180 -8.25 2.91 10.00
C ILE A 180 -8.00 1.72 9.09
N THR A 181 -6.82 1.12 9.20
CA THR A 181 -6.50 -0.17 8.58
C THR A 181 -6.24 -1.21 9.67
N ALA A 182 -7.22 -2.08 9.90
CA ALA A 182 -7.16 -3.13 10.91
C ALA A 182 -6.44 -4.36 10.36
N LEU A 183 -5.39 -4.83 11.06
CA LEU A 183 -4.60 -5.98 10.61
C LEU A 183 -5.14 -7.28 11.22
N GLN A 184 -5.42 -8.28 10.40
CA GLN A 184 -5.98 -9.56 10.82
C GLN A 184 -5.10 -10.77 10.46
N ASN A 185 -5.52 -11.92 10.98
CA ASN A 185 -4.90 -13.24 10.83
C ASN A 185 -3.59 -13.42 11.60
N GLU A 186 -3.31 -14.67 11.95
CA GLU A 186 -2.09 -15.05 12.64
C GLU A 186 -0.94 -15.28 11.69
N PHE A 187 0.19 -14.64 11.99
CA PHE A 187 1.42 -14.88 11.29
C PHE A 187 2.58 -15.03 12.26
N ARG A 188 3.43 -16.02 12.02
CA ARG A 188 4.70 -16.18 12.74
C ARG A 188 5.71 -16.90 11.87
N ARG A 189 6.89 -16.31 11.69
CA ARG A 189 8.03 -16.92 11.01
C ARG A 189 9.32 -16.55 11.71
N SER A 190 10.23 -17.52 11.79
CA SER A 190 11.56 -17.35 12.36
C SER A 190 12.58 -17.95 11.41
N GLY A 191 13.72 -17.30 11.24
CA GLY A 191 14.78 -17.82 10.38
C GLY A 191 15.89 -16.82 10.06
N THR A 192 16.85 -17.27 9.28
CA THR A 192 17.98 -16.47 8.78
C THR A 192 17.79 -16.00 7.35
N GLY A 193 16.70 -16.43 6.68
CA GLY A 193 16.40 -16.13 5.28
C GLY A 193 15.27 -15.12 5.12
N ARG A 194 14.84 -14.94 3.87
CA ARG A 194 13.71 -14.07 3.51
C ARG A 194 12.38 -14.75 3.77
N VAL A 195 11.40 -13.95 4.15
CA VAL A 195 9.98 -14.33 4.20
C VAL A 195 9.16 -13.27 3.46
N THR A 196 8.18 -13.71 2.67
CA THR A 196 7.21 -12.80 2.05
C THR A 196 5.91 -12.85 2.83
N LEU A 197 5.42 -11.67 3.20
CA LEU A 197 4.09 -11.46 3.76
C LEU A 197 3.17 -11.06 2.62
N GLU A 198 2.13 -11.85 2.40
CA GLU A 198 1.04 -11.47 1.49
C GLU A 198 0.00 -10.70 2.29
N LEU A 199 -0.27 -9.46 1.90
CA LEU A 199 -1.23 -8.58 2.54
C LEU A 199 -2.47 -8.56 1.67
N ARG A 200 -3.60 -9.05 2.19
CA ARG A 200 -4.83 -9.20 1.42
C ARG A 200 -5.93 -8.33 2.04
N PRO A 201 -6.46 -7.33 1.33
CA PRO A 201 -7.54 -6.49 1.85
C PRO A 201 -8.86 -7.27 1.95
N ALA A 202 -9.84 -6.67 2.61
CA ALA A 202 -11.22 -7.12 2.49
C ALA A 202 -11.67 -6.99 1.03
N GLU A 203 -12.48 -7.94 0.57
CA GLU A 203 -13.08 -7.89 -0.76
C GLU A 203 -14.60 -8.03 -0.64
N ASN A 204 -15.36 -7.15 -1.29
CA ASN A 204 -16.82 -7.20 -1.37
C ASN A 204 -17.54 -7.18 -0.02
N VAL A 205 -17.04 -6.41 0.96
CA VAL A 205 -17.70 -6.24 2.25
C VAL A 205 -17.99 -4.77 2.46
N THR A 206 -19.23 -4.45 2.81
CA THR A 206 -19.58 -3.14 3.39
C THR A 206 -20.13 -3.40 4.78
N GLY A 207 -19.31 -3.11 5.79
CA GLY A 207 -19.71 -3.06 7.18
C GLY A 207 -20.57 -1.82 7.41
N ASN A 208 -21.65 -1.99 8.18
CA ASN A 208 -22.48 -0.86 8.58
C ASN A 208 -21.76 -0.10 9.71
N ILE A 209 -21.02 0.94 9.34
CA ILE A 209 -20.52 1.94 10.28
C ILE A 209 -21.72 2.74 10.81
N PRO A 210 -21.82 2.99 12.13
CA PRO A 210 -22.87 3.85 12.67
C PRO A 210 -22.86 5.24 12.02
N GLU A 211 -24.03 5.84 11.83
CA GLU A 211 -24.14 7.22 11.34
C GLU A 211 -23.91 8.25 12.46
N GLY A 212 -23.56 9.48 12.07
CA GLY A 212 -23.44 10.64 12.95
C GLY A 212 -22.02 10.91 13.42
N ASP A 213 -21.92 11.51 14.61
CA ASP A 213 -20.64 11.77 15.29
C ASP A 213 -20.12 10.46 15.89
N LEU A 214 -18.86 10.15 15.62
CA LEU A 214 -18.22 8.89 15.96
C LEU A 214 -17.04 9.09 16.90
N THR A 215 -16.94 8.17 17.86
CA THR A 215 -15.75 7.98 18.68
C THR A 215 -15.09 6.67 18.26
N VAL A 216 -13.88 6.78 17.73
CA VAL A 216 -13.04 5.65 17.30
C VAL A 216 -11.99 5.41 18.37
N THR A 217 -11.85 4.17 18.82
CA THR A 217 -10.84 3.76 19.79
C THR A 217 -9.90 2.77 19.13
N VAL A 218 -8.62 3.13 19.03
CA VAL A 218 -7.58 2.33 18.38
C VAL A 218 -6.61 1.80 19.42
N PRO A 219 -6.39 0.47 19.52
CA PRO A 219 -5.45 -0.08 20.48
C PRO A 219 -4.01 0.19 20.03
N THR A 220 -3.15 0.56 20.97
CA THR A 220 -1.73 0.92 20.73
C THR A 220 -0.85 0.60 21.93
N ARG A 221 0.47 0.44 21.72
CA ARG A 221 1.46 0.31 22.82
C ARG A 221 2.13 1.63 23.18
N LEU A 222 1.82 2.70 22.44
CA LEU A 222 2.31 4.06 22.67
C LEU A 222 1.48 4.72 23.76
N SER A 223 2.17 5.34 24.72
CA SER A 223 1.54 6.12 25.77
C SER A 223 1.08 7.48 25.25
N GLU A 224 0.29 8.21 26.07
CA GLU A 224 -0.12 9.58 25.75
C GLU A 224 1.07 10.48 25.40
N ASP A 225 2.13 10.44 26.21
CA ASP A 225 3.36 11.20 25.98
C ASP A 225 4.09 10.78 24.69
N ASP A 226 4.05 9.50 24.32
CA ASP A 226 4.63 9.04 23.06
C ASP A 226 3.88 9.63 21.85
N TRP A 227 2.54 9.64 21.90
CA TRP A 227 1.71 10.26 20.85
C TRP A 227 1.95 11.77 20.76
N GLU A 228 1.97 12.47 21.89
CA GLU A 228 2.16 13.93 21.92
C GLU A 228 3.56 14.38 21.50
N THR A 229 4.60 13.60 21.80
CA THR A 229 5.99 14.06 21.65
C THR A 229 6.79 13.38 20.54
N LYS A 230 6.33 12.22 20.04
CA LYS A 230 7.08 11.41 19.07
C LYS A 230 6.35 11.19 17.75
N THR A 231 5.08 11.59 17.64
CA THR A 231 4.26 11.46 16.42
C THR A 231 3.76 12.82 15.96
N ASP A 232 3.39 12.91 14.69
CA ASP A 232 2.79 14.09 14.07
C ASP A 232 1.25 14.08 14.18
N LEU A 233 0.67 13.30 15.12
CA LEU A 233 -0.77 13.36 15.39
C LEU A 233 -1.14 14.77 15.89
N PRO A 234 -2.19 15.41 15.32
CA PRO A 234 -2.59 16.75 15.75
C PRO A 234 -3.34 16.71 17.09
N THR A 235 -2.60 16.59 18.20
CA THR A 235 -3.13 16.46 19.56
C THR A 235 -3.84 17.72 20.08
N ASP A 236 -3.59 18.88 19.46
CA ASP A 236 -4.31 20.13 19.71
C ASP A 236 -5.63 20.27 18.91
N SER A 237 -6.02 19.27 18.13
CA SER A 237 -7.23 19.30 17.30
C SER A 237 -8.43 18.63 17.97
N ASP A 238 -9.64 18.97 17.51
CA ASP A 238 -10.90 18.34 17.97
C ASP A 238 -10.99 16.83 17.65
N VAL A 239 -10.15 16.35 16.72
CA VAL A 239 -10.06 14.94 16.34
C VAL A 239 -9.41 14.11 17.45
N TYR A 240 -8.47 14.67 18.22
CA TYR A 240 -7.82 13.95 19.31
C TYR A 240 -8.62 14.02 20.61
N ASN A 241 -8.83 12.88 21.28
CA ASN A 241 -9.61 12.79 22.52
C ASN A 241 -8.89 11.99 23.62
N GLY A 242 -7.55 11.97 23.58
CA GLY A 242 -6.72 11.38 24.63
C GLY A 242 -6.37 9.91 24.45
N VAL A 243 -5.54 9.42 25.36
CA VAL A 243 -5.06 8.03 25.40
C VAL A 243 -5.32 7.42 26.77
N THR A 244 -5.97 6.26 26.81
CA THR A 244 -6.37 5.63 28.08
C THR A 244 -5.77 4.24 28.25
N ASP A 245 -5.31 3.91 29.46
CA ASP A 245 -4.79 2.58 29.80
C ASP A 245 -5.92 1.54 29.80
N THR A 246 -5.75 0.46 29.03
CA THR A 246 -6.74 -0.62 28.96
C THR A 246 -6.65 -1.59 30.14
N GLY A 247 -5.54 -1.55 30.90
CA GLY A 247 -5.18 -2.55 31.90
C GLY A 247 -4.66 -3.87 31.30
N ALA A 248 -4.64 -4.01 29.97
CA ALA A 248 -4.01 -5.13 29.29
C ALA A 248 -2.52 -4.87 29.06
N GLU A 249 -1.73 -5.94 28.98
CA GLU A 249 -0.30 -5.86 28.75
C GLU A 249 0.19 -6.91 27.75
N ILE A 250 1.23 -6.56 26.99
CA ILE A 250 2.01 -7.48 26.15
C ILE A 250 3.49 -7.33 26.50
N ASN A 251 4.18 -8.44 26.77
CA ASN A 251 5.59 -8.44 27.20
C ASN A 251 5.85 -7.48 28.39
N ASN A 252 4.92 -7.39 29.35
CA ASN A 252 4.94 -6.45 30.48
C ASN A 252 4.95 -4.96 30.08
N LYS A 253 4.44 -4.64 28.89
CA LYS A 253 4.17 -3.27 28.44
C LYS A 253 2.67 -3.09 28.28
N LYS A 254 2.18 -1.94 28.73
CA LYS A 254 0.76 -1.58 28.68
C LYS A 254 0.25 -1.46 27.25
N ILE A 255 -1.01 -1.82 27.08
CA ILE A 255 -1.81 -1.48 25.91
C ILE A 255 -2.71 -0.32 26.29
N TYR A 256 -2.74 0.68 25.42
CA TYR A 256 -3.57 1.85 25.54
C TYR A 256 -4.62 1.87 24.42
N ASN A 257 -5.61 2.71 24.62
CA ASN A 257 -6.65 3.05 23.67
C ASN A 257 -6.48 4.52 23.29
N LEU A 258 -6.06 4.79 22.05
CA LEU A 258 -6.09 6.11 21.45
C LEU A 258 -7.53 6.41 21.03
N THR A 259 -8.09 7.51 21.51
CA THR A 259 -9.47 7.92 21.18
C THR A 259 -9.45 9.07 20.19
N LEU A 260 -10.15 8.88 19.07
CA LEU A 260 -10.32 9.87 18.00
C LEU A 260 -11.80 10.20 17.82
N ASN A 261 -12.13 11.47 17.66
CA ASN A 261 -13.46 11.94 17.28
C ASN A 261 -13.51 12.19 15.78
N THR A 262 -14.55 11.70 15.11
CA THR A 262 -14.76 11.91 13.67
C THR A 262 -16.25 11.85 13.35
N THR A 263 -16.60 11.85 12.06
CA THR A 263 -17.95 11.61 11.57
C THR A 263 -17.92 10.45 10.57
N ALA A 264 -19.07 9.85 10.28
CA ALA A 264 -19.16 8.79 9.29
C ALA A 264 -18.57 9.18 7.91
N ASN A 265 -18.66 10.45 7.50
CA ASN A 265 -18.14 10.94 6.21
C ASN A 265 -16.63 11.20 6.20
N ASN A 266 -16.00 11.32 7.37
CA ASN A 266 -14.57 11.57 7.52
C ASN A 266 -13.86 10.35 8.13
N LEU A 267 -14.46 9.17 8.04
CA LEU A 267 -13.94 7.94 8.58
C LEU A 267 -13.82 6.92 7.46
N THR A 268 -12.60 6.49 7.18
CA THR A 268 -12.30 5.37 6.29
C THR A 268 -11.88 4.17 7.14
N VAL A 269 -12.49 3.01 6.93
CA VAL A 269 -12.19 1.79 7.69
C VAL A 269 -12.00 0.65 6.72
N ASP A 270 -10.86 -0.03 6.84
CA ASP A 270 -10.53 -1.23 6.09
C ASP A 270 -9.90 -2.31 6.99
N THR A 271 -9.91 -3.56 6.54
CA THR A 271 -9.26 -4.70 7.17
C THR A 271 -8.33 -5.40 6.20
N VAL A 272 -7.10 -5.66 6.63
CA VAL A 272 -6.07 -6.36 5.85
C VAL A 272 -5.66 -7.63 6.57
N GLY A 273 -5.80 -8.77 5.93
CA GLY A 273 -5.35 -10.07 6.41
C GLY A 273 -3.92 -10.37 5.99
N VAL A 274 -3.15 -11.00 6.88
CA VAL A 274 -1.81 -11.52 6.56
C VAL A 274 -1.94 -12.95 6.02
N GLN A 275 -1.25 -13.25 4.92
CA GLN A 275 -1.29 -14.47 4.09
C GLN A 275 -2.61 -14.77 3.38
N GLU A 276 -3.71 -14.60 4.10
CA GLU A 276 -5.08 -14.92 3.66
C GLU A 276 -5.97 -13.68 3.81
N ALA A 277 -7.17 -13.70 3.24
CA ALA A 277 -8.14 -12.63 3.43
C ALA A 277 -8.49 -12.48 4.93
N PRO A 278 -8.93 -11.30 5.39
CA PRO A 278 -9.31 -11.09 6.79
C PRO A 278 -10.37 -12.09 7.26
N GLU A 279 -10.24 -12.62 8.49
CA GLU A 279 -11.22 -13.54 9.12
C GLU A 279 -12.57 -12.87 9.40
N GLU A 280 -12.53 -11.61 9.85
CA GLU A 280 -13.71 -10.78 10.16
C GLU A 280 -13.62 -9.47 9.36
N PRO A 281 -13.77 -9.53 8.03
CA PRO A 281 -13.56 -8.38 7.16
C PRO A 281 -14.57 -7.28 7.48
N THR A 282 -14.08 -6.05 7.59
CA THR A 282 -14.89 -4.85 7.80
C THR A 282 -14.32 -3.74 6.94
N GLN A 283 -15.16 -3.21 6.05
CA GLN A 283 -14.79 -2.12 5.15
C GLN A 283 -16.00 -1.18 5.03
N ASN A 284 -15.82 0.13 5.05
CA ASN A 284 -16.92 1.08 4.80
C ASN A 284 -16.95 1.56 3.35
N ALA A 285 -17.99 2.28 2.95
CA ALA A 285 -18.14 2.74 1.56
C ALA A 285 -16.97 3.62 1.08
N ASP A 286 -16.37 4.41 1.98
CA ASP A 286 -15.24 5.29 1.65
C ASP A 286 -13.92 4.52 1.46
N ALA A 287 -13.75 3.38 2.16
CA ALA A 287 -12.61 2.48 1.99
C ALA A 287 -12.78 1.53 0.82
N SER A 288 -14.03 1.18 0.48
CA SER A 288 -14.33 0.32 -0.65
C SER A 288 -13.88 1.01 -1.93
N VAL A 289 -12.73 0.61 -2.43
CA VAL A 289 -12.49 0.71 -3.85
C VAL A 289 -13.49 -0.27 -4.41
N VAL A 290 -14.55 0.28 -5.01
CA VAL A 290 -15.33 -0.48 -5.98
C VAL A 290 -14.33 -0.84 -7.07
N ARG A 291 -13.60 -1.95 -6.86
CA ARG A 291 -13.33 -2.88 -7.93
C ARG A 291 -14.73 -3.08 -8.43
N GLY A 292 -14.99 -2.44 -9.56
CA GLY A 292 -16.02 -2.93 -10.41
C GLY A 292 -15.86 -4.44 -10.32
N SER A 293 -16.93 -5.11 -9.92
CA SER A 293 -17.49 -5.94 -10.94
C SER A 293 -17.38 -5.11 -12.23
N GLU A 294 -16.27 -5.25 -12.93
CA GLU A 294 -16.33 -5.44 -14.34
C GLU A 294 -17.25 -6.68 -14.52
N THR A 295 -18.55 -6.53 -14.27
CA THR A 295 -19.38 -6.40 -15.44
C THR A 295 -18.64 -5.40 -16.30
N VAL A 296 -17.83 -5.91 -17.22
CA VAL A 296 -17.65 -5.29 -18.51
C VAL A 296 -19.08 -5.15 -19.06
N VAL A 297 -19.87 -4.25 -18.48
CA VAL A 297 -20.52 -3.27 -19.30
C VAL A 297 -19.32 -2.44 -19.69
N ASN A 298 -18.72 -2.80 -20.83
CA ASN A 298 -18.26 -1.74 -21.70
C ASN A 298 -19.43 -0.77 -21.73
N LYS A 299 -19.39 0.29 -20.91
CA LYS A 299 -20.14 1.47 -21.25
C LYS A 299 -19.39 1.99 -22.46
N ASN A 300 -19.77 1.39 -23.60
CA ASN A 300 -19.62 1.98 -24.90
C ASN A 300 -19.91 3.47 -24.73
N ALA A 301 -19.09 4.33 -25.33
CA ALA A 301 -19.43 5.75 -25.35
C ALA A 301 -20.86 5.87 -25.87
N GLU A 302 -21.68 6.66 -25.20
CA GLU A 302 -23.10 6.85 -25.49
C GLU A 302 -23.39 8.35 -25.56
N PHE A 303 -24.34 8.74 -26.39
CA PHE A 303 -24.83 10.11 -26.38
C PHE A 303 -25.76 10.28 -25.17
N SER A 304 -25.33 11.06 -24.19
CA SER A 304 -26.18 11.47 -23.06
C SER A 304 -27.25 12.46 -23.52
N LEU A 305 -26.90 13.31 -24.48
CA LEU A 305 -27.80 14.21 -25.17
C LEU A 305 -27.25 14.48 -26.57
N ILE A 306 -28.12 14.59 -27.57
CA ILE A 306 -27.73 15.12 -28.87
C ILE A 306 -28.88 15.84 -29.56
N GLU A 307 -28.65 17.08 -29.95
CA GLU A 307 -29.62 17.92 -30.63
C GLU A 307 -29.09 18.35 -31.99
N ALA A 308 -29.98 18.42 -32.98
CA ALA A 308 -29.71 19.04 -34.27
C ALA A 308 -30.53 20.32 -34.42
N THR A 309 -29.88 21.38 -34.92
CA THR A 309 -30.49 22.68 -35.23
C THR A 309 -30.25 23.02 -36.70
N ILE A 310 -31.30 23.35 -37.44
CA ILE A 310 -31.17 23.90 -38.80
C ILE A 310 -30.62 25.33 -38.69
N THR A 311 -29.43 25.55 -39.25
CA THR A 311 -28.76 26.86 -39.21
C THR A 311 -28.80 27.60 -40.54
N GLN A 312 -29.09 26.88 -41.64
CA GLN A 312 -29.22 27.50 -42.95
C GLN A 312 -30.15 26.73 -43.87
N GLU A 313 -31.12 27.44 -44.46
CA GLU A 313 -31.95 26.96 -45.55
C GLU A 313 -31.73 27.77 -46.83
N LYS A 314 -32.07 27.15 -47.98
CA LYS A 314 -31.99 27.78 -49.30
C LYS A 314 -33.27 27.55 -50.09
N THR A 315 -33.87 28.65 -50.53
CA THR A 315 -35.08 28.63 -51.35
C THR A 315 -34.75 28.63 -52.84
N ASN A 316 -35.47 27.82 -53.62
CA ASN A 316 -35.49 27.92 -55.08
C ASN A 316 -36.92 27.70 -55.57
N GLY A 317 -37.55 28.78 -56.07
CA GLY A 317 -38.99 28.82 -56.33
C GLY A 317 -39.81 28.73 -55.04
N ASN A 318 -40.82 27.86 -55.01
CA ASN A 318 -41.66 27.62 -53.83
C ASN A 318 -41.10 26.56 -52.87
N ASN A 319 -39.95 25.94 -53.18
CA ASN A 319 -39.37 24.88 -52.36
C ASN A 319 -38.27 25.46 -51.48
N GLN A 320 -38.33 25.20 -50.18
CA GLN A 320 -37.26 25.41 -49.21
C GLN A 320 -36.51 24.08 -48.99
N GLY A 321 -35.22 24.17 -48.70
CA GLY A 321 -34.42 22.98 -48.40
C GLY A 321 -33.24 23.33 -47.49
N VAL A 322 -32.84 22.37 -46.68
CA VAL A 322 -31.81 22.50 -45.66
C VAL A 322 -30.42 22.41 -46.27
N GLN A 323 -29.51 23.28 -45.83
CA GLN A 323 -28.12 23.36 -46.31
C GLN A 323 -27.09 23.15 -45.19
N LYS A 324 -27.38 23.61 -43.97
CA LYS A 324 -26.50 23.44 -42.82
C LYS A 324 -27.29 23.07 -41.58
N ILE A 325 -26.74 22.12 -40.84
CA ILE A 325 -27.27 21.64 -39.57
C ILE A 325 -26.14 21.66 -38.57
N ARG A 326 -26.39 22.29 -37.42
CA ARG A 326 -25.51 22.27 -36.26
C ARG A 326 -25.95 21.14 -35.34
N PHE A 327 -25.01 20.34 -34.88
CA PHE A 327 -25.21 19.33 -33.86
C PHE A 327 -24.57 19.82 -32.59
N ASP A 328 -25.28 19.69 -31.48
CA ASP A 328 -24.78 19.92 -30.13
C ASP A 328 -24.93 18.61 -29.36
N TRP A 329 -23.88 18.20 -28.63
CA TRP A 329 -23.88 16.90 -27.96
C TRP A 329 -23.29 16.97 -26.56
N GLU A 330 -23.70 15.98 -25.76
CA GLU A 330 -23.10 15.57 -24.50
C GLU A 330 -22.88 14.05 -24.57
N LEU A 331 -21.63 13.63 -24.43
CA LEU A 331 -21.18 12.23 -24.48
C LEU A 331 -20.85 11.74 -23.07
N SER A 332 -20.99 10.45 -22.82
CA SER A 332 -20.54 9.87 -21.56
C SER A 332 -19.01 9.89 -21.38
N GLN A 333 -18.25 9.97 -22.48
CA GLN A 333 -16.79 10.06 -22.54
C GLN A 333 -16.31 10.55 -23.92
N GLU A 334 -15.05 10.98 -24.03
CA GLU A 334 -14.45 11.35 -25.34
C GLU A 334 -14.41 10.12 -26.27
N THR A 335 -14.91 10.28 -27.51
CA THR A 335 -14.97 9.21 -28.50
C THR A 335 -14.97 9.78 -29.92
N ASN A 336 -14.76 8.94 -30.92
CA ASN A 336 -14.85 9.31 -32.32
C ASN A 336 -16.31 9.29 -32.79
N ILE A 337 -16.82 10.42 -33.26
CA ILE A 337 -18.19 10.52 -33.77
C ILE A 337 -18.24 10.94 -35.23
N GLN A 338 -19.27 10.50 -35.94
CA GLN A 338 -19.59 10.92 -37.29
C GLN A 338 -21.00 11.50 -37.35
N LEU A 339 -21.11 12.73 -37.85
CA LEU A 339 -22.36 13.46 -38.02
C LEU A 339 -22.72 13.50 -39.50
N ARG A 340 -23.96 13.16 -39.87
CA ARG A 340 -24.41 13.04 -41.26
C ARG A 340 -25.71 13.77 -41.51
N ILE A 341 -25.82 14.32 -42.71
CA ILE A 341 -27.10 14.73 -43.31
C ILE A 341 -27.37 13.74 -44.44
N LEU A 342 -28.55 13.12 -44.45
CA LEU A 342 -28.96 12.19 -45.50
C LEU A 342 -29.76 12.90 -46.60
N ASN A 343 -29.65 12.37 -47.81
CA ASN A 343 -30.50 12.74 -48.94
C ASN A 343 -31.79 11.90 -48.96
N SER A 344 -32.76 12.29 -49.80
CA SER A 344 -34.05 11.61 -49.91
C SER A 344 -33.99 10.14 -50.38
N GLY A 345 -32.82 9.64 -50.79
CA GLY A 345 -32.58 8.25 -51.16
C GLY A 345 -31.80 7.46 -50.10
N GLY A 346 -31.60 8.02 -48.90
CA GLY A 346 -30.79 7.43 -47.82
C GLY A 346 -29.28 7.50 -48.06
N GLY A 347 -28.84 8.23 -49.08
CA GLY A 347 -27.42 8.46 -49.35
C GLY A 347 -26.89 9.66 -48.58
N ASN A 348 -25.58 9.71 -48.40
CA ASN A 348 -24.92 10.79 -47.68
C ASN A 348 -24.96 12.12 -48.47
N ALA A 349 -25.52 13.17 -47.87
CA ALA A 349 -25.57 14.53 -48.42
C ALA A 349 -24.48 15.44 -47.84
N GLY A 350 -23.95 15.12 -46.66
CA GLY A 350 -22.91 15.87 -45.95
C GLY A 350 -22.46 15.10 -44.72
N THR A 351 -21.17 15.19 -44.39
CA THR A 351 -20.59 14.50 -43.23
C THR A 351 -19.50 15.32 -42.58
N GLU A 352 -19.44 15.23 -41.26
CA GLU A 352 -18.33 15.68 -40.44
C GLU A 352 -17.90 14.54 -39.52
N THR A 353 -16.59 14.34 -39.35
CA THR A 353 -16.03 13.35 -38.44
C THR A 353 -15.09 14.03 -37.46
N LEU A 354 -15.25 13.73 -36.17
CA LEU A 354 -14.48 14.30 -35.07
C LEU A 354 -13.71 13.19 -34.37
N GLU A 355 -12.38 13.32 -34.34
CA GLU A 355 -11.47 12.30 -33.82
C GLU A 355 -10.38 12.91 -32.91
N PRO A 356 -10.56 12.94 -31.57
CA PRO A 356 -11.79 12.63 -30.83
C PRO A 356 -12.74 13.84 -30.76
N ALA A 357 -14.03 13.58 -30.51
CA ALA A 357 -14.95 14.59 -30.02
C ALA A 357 -14.84 14.72 -28.50
N GLU A 358 -14.82 15.96 -28.01
CA GLU A 358 -14.87 16.27 -26.58
C GLU A 358 -16.24 15.86 -25.99
N VAL A 359 -16.26 15.64 -24.67
CA VAL A 359 -17.45 15.24 -23.88
C VAL A 359 -18.65 16.15 -24.15
N THR A 360 -18.44 17.46 -24.29
CA THR A 360 -19.47 18.40 -24.73
C THR A 360 -18.94 19.17 -25.91
N GLY A 361 -19.71 19.27 -26.99
CA GLY A 361 -19.24 19.97 -28.18
C GLY A 361 -20.35 20.35 -29.14
N SER A 362 -19.95 21.08 -30.17
CA SER A 362 -20.83 21.54 -31.24
C SER A 362 -20.11 21.55 -32.57
N SER A 363 -20.78 21.10 -33.64
CA SER A 363 -20.22 21.10 -34.99
C SER A 363 -21.29 21.29 -36.06
N VAL A 364 -20.92 21.85 -37.21
CA VAL A 364 -21.84 22.16 -38.29
C VAL A 364 -21.55 21.29 -39.51
N VAL A 365 -22.50 20.43 -39.86
CA VAL A 365 -22.47 19.67 -41.10
C VAL A 365 -23.12 20.48 -42.22
N ASN A 366 -22.49 20.50 -43.39
CA ASN A 366 -23.00 21.17 -44.57
C ASN A 366 -23.15 20.20 -45.75
N THR A 367 -24.12 20.47 -46.63
CA THR A 367 -24.47 19.64 -47.79
C THR A 367 -23.63 19.94 -49.04
N GLY A 368 -22.43 20.52 -48.88
CA GLY A 368 -21.54 20.86 -50.00
C GLY A 368 -22.11 21.85 -51.03
N GLY A 369 -23.12 22.65 -50.65
CA GLY A 369 -23.76 23.65 -51.52
C GLY A 369 -25.06 23.20 -52.19
N ASN A 370 -25.40 21.91 -52.10
CA ASN A 370 -26.71 21.38 -52.49
C ASN A 370 -27.75 21.65 -51.40
N ARG A 371 -29.04 21.49 -51.69
CA ARG A 371 -30.09 21.57 -50.67
C ARG A 371 -30.78 20.22 -50.53
N GLN A 372 -31.15 19.84 -49.31
CA GLN A 372 -32.01 18.70 -49.07
C GLN A 372 -33.43 19.19 -48.83
N ASN A 373 -34.39 18.73 -49.66
CA ASN A 373 -35.78 19.09 -49.47
C ASN A 373 -36.30 18.36 -48.22
N ARG A 374 -37.17 19.00 -47.44
CA ARG A 374 -37.88 18.35 -46.34
C ARG A 374 -38.80 17.24 -46.89
N PRO A 375 -38.97 16.10 -46.18
CA PRO A 375 -38.31 15.75 -44.92
C PRO A 375 -36.80 15.45 -45.10
N VAL A 376 -35.98 15.91 -44.16
CA VAL A 376 -34.52 15.69 -44.14
C VAL A 376 -34.15 14.88 -42.92
N GLU A 377 -33.50 13.74 -43.13
CA GLU A 377 -32.99 12.89 -42.05
C GLU A 377 -31.54 13.27 -41.73
N VAL A 378 -31.23 13.30 -40.44
CA VAL A 378 -29.88 13.46 -39.92
C VAL A 378 -29.53 12.33 -38.99
N GLU A 379 -28.25 11.99 -38.95
CA GLU A 379 -27.73 10.92 -38.12
C GLU A 379 -26.46 11.37 -37.39
N ALA A 380 -26.28 10.85 -36.20
CA ALA A 380 -25.03 10.90 -35.47
C ALA A 380 -24.64 9.47 -35.07
N GLU A 381 -23.39 9.09 -35.31
CA GLU A 381 -22.88 7.74 -35.07
C GLU A 381 -21.63 7.82 -34.19
N ILE A 382 -21.56 6.97 -33.17
CA ILE A 382 -20.32 6.72 -32.42
C ILE A 382 -19.57 5.62 -33.17
N ILE A 383 -18.42 5.95 -33.76
CA ILE A 383 -17.71 5.09 -34.71
C ILE A 383 -17.26 3.77 -34.06
N GLU A 384 -16.88 3.83 -32.79
CA GLU A 384 -16.36 2.67 -32.05
C GLU A 384 -17.44 1.66 -31.68
N THR A 385 -18.65 2.14 -31.41
CA THR A 385 -19.76 1.34 -30.87
C THR A 385 -20.79 1.01 -31.95
N GLY A 386 -20.84 1.80 -33.03
CA GLY A 386 -21.87 1.74 -34.07
C GLY A 386 -23.23 2.25 -33.59
N GLU A 387 -23.30 2.88 -32.41
CA GLU A 387 -24.54 3.48 -31.90
C GLU A 387 -24.93 4.66 -32.78
N THR A 388 -26.14 4.62 -33.32
CA THR A 388 -26.67 5.64 -34.22
C THR A 388 -27.89 6.31 -33.61
N CYS A 389 -27.85 7.65 -33.52
CA CYS A 389 -29.00 8.46 -33.21
C CYS A 389 -29.48 9.17 -34.47
N SER A 390 -30.80 9.24 -34.70
CA SER A 390 -31.33 9.93 -35.87
C SER A 390 -32.60 10.72 -35.59
N VAL A 391 -32.87 11.71 -36.44
CA VAL A 391 -34.13 12.45 -36.44
C VAL A 391 -34.44 12.94 -37.85
N THR A 392 -35.74 13.08 -38.14
CA THR A 392 -36.23 13.61 -39.41
C THR A 392 -36.89 14.97 -39.20
N PHE A 393 -36.35 16.00 -39.85
CA PHE A 393 -36.93 17.34 -39.90
C PHE A 393 -38.04 17.42 -40.95
N ASN A 394 -39.26 17.72 -40.51
CA ASN A 394 -40.45 17.97 -41.34
C ASN A 394 -40.69 19.48 -41.50
N ASP A 395 -41.68 19.88 -42.29
CA ASP A 395 -41.98 21.30 -42.51
C ASP A 395 -42.30 22.05 -41.21
N GLY A 396 -41.53 23.10 -40.92
CA GLY A 396 -41.68 23.93 -39.72
C GLY A 396 -40.78 23.56 -38.54
N ASP A 397 -40.03 22.45 -38.63
CA ASP A 397 -39.09 22.05 -37.58
C ASP A 397 -37.78 22.86 -37.67
N ASP A 398 -37.25 23.33 -36.54
CA ASP A 398 -36.00 24.09 -36.47
C ASP A 398 -34.93 23.41 -35.61
N THR A 399 -35.29 22.91 -34.43
CA THR A 399 -34.39 22.18 -33.51
C THR A 399 -35.08 20.93 -33.02
N LEU A 400 -34.39 19.79 -33.07
CA LEU A 400 -34.90 18.50 -32.64
C LEU A 400 -33.80 17.71 -31.93
N GLU A 401 -34.18 17.01 -30.86
CA GLU A 401 -33.35 16.00 -30.20
C GLU A 401 -33.32 14.72 -31.05
N LEU A 402 -32.14 14.11 -31.19
CA LEU A 402 -31.99 12.86 -31.93
C LEU A 402 -32.37 11.69 -31.04
N ASN A 403 -33.06 10.69 -31.61
CA ASN A 403 -33.41 9.47 -30.89
C ASN A 403 -32.32 8.43 -31.13
N CYS A 404 -31.64 8.03 -30.06
CA CYS A 404 -30.65 6.94 -30.07
C CYS A 404 -31.37 5.59 -29.93
N GLY A 405 -31.04 4.63 -30.79
CA GLY A 405 -31.76 3.35 -30.94
C GLY A 405 -30.90 2.12 -30.73
#